data_AF-A0A7S2KFY3-F1
#
_entry.id   AF-A0A7S2KFY3-F1
#
_cell.length_a   1.000
_cell.length_b   1.000
_cell.length_c   1.000
_cell.angle_alpha   90.00
_cell.angle_beta   90.00
_cell.angle_gamma   90.00
#
_symmetry.space_group_name_H-M   'P 1'
#
loop_
_entity.id
_entity.type
_entity.pdbx_description
1 polymer ?
#
loop_
_entity_poly.entity_id
_entity_poly.type
_entity_poly.pdbx_seq_one_letter_code
_entity_poly.pdbx_strand_id
1 'polypeptide(L)'
;LVGIIFFYIIMHSFSAHKEFRFILPILPLVCVLSGSAIRRIHLMNGAKNRRRNIIVTTVFMVLLNFPHLMFLATIHQRAPIAVTEYLSEKIEAESVHAILGESGTNSRRKFSAHFLMGCHSTPVFSHLHVPFTDIETWTLDCSPSCRGNASATCESEVFERNPLEFVQDSYMFGDGVTGDEMVCGANCKPLPDFIAIYDNNEKVLKPFLSSVGREVARFPQSIKGLRVNTKSSI
;
A
#
# COMPACT_ATOMS: atom_id res chain seq x y z
N LEU A 1 -27.79 -2.58 24.84
CA LEU A 1 -27.01 -2.60 23.57
C LEU A 1 -26.96 -1.23 22.91
N VAL A 2 -28.07 -0.63 22.50
CA VAL A 2 -28.07 0.70 21.82
C VAL A 2 -27.37 1.78 22.66
N GLY A 3 -27.67 1.90 23.95
CA GLY A 3 -27.00 2.88 24.83
C GLY A 3 -25.49 2.65 24.97
N ILE A 4 -25.03 1.40 24.97
CA ILE A 4 -23.60 1.05 25.02
C ILE A 4 -22.92 1.49 23.72
N ILE A 5 -23.50 1.15 22.57
CA ILE A 5 -22.98 1.52 21.24
C ILE A 5 -22.91 3.05 21.12
N PHE A 6 -23.98 3.74 21.49
CA PHE A 6 -24.06 5.20 21.42
C PHE A 6 -22.99 5.88 22.29
N PHE A 7 -22.89 5.47 23.56
CA PHE A 7 -21.87 5.99 24.47
C PHE A 7 -20.44 5.74 23.98
N TYR A 8 -20.18 4.53 23.45
CA TYR A 8 -18.87 4.17 22.90
C TYR A 8 -18.48 5.02 21.68
N ILE A 9 -19.42 5.24 20.75
CA ILE A 9 -19.20 6.11 19.59
C ILE A 9 -18.91 7.55 20.04
N ILE A 10 -19.66 8.08 21.01
CA ILE A 10 -19.42 9.43 21.55
C ILE A 10 -18.01 9.53 22.13
N MET A 11 -17.61 8.60 23.00
CA MET A 11 -16.29 8.62 23.61
C MET A 11 -15.17 8.59 22.58
N HIS A 12 -15.28 7.72 21.56
CA HIS A 12 -14.29 7.67 20.48
C HIS A 12 -14.35 8.86 19.52
N SER A 13 -15.49 9.55 19.41
CA SER A 13 -15.61 10.76 18.59
C SER A 13 -14.78 11.93 19.15
N PHE A 14 -14.62 12.00 20.47
CA PHE A 14 -13.78 12.99 21.14
C PHE A 14 -12.28 12.63 21.16
N SER A 15 -11.89 11.45 20.68
CA SER A 15 -10.48 11.08 20.61
C SER A 15 -9.74 11.92 19.56
N ALA A 16 -8.59 12.48 19.97
CA ALA A 16 -7.69 13.21 19.08
C ALA A 16 -7.15 12.30 17.97
N HIS A 17 -6.79 11.07 18.33
CA HIS A 17 -6.37 10.04 17.39
C HIS A 17 -7.59 9.21 16.94
N LYS A 18 -7.79 9.06 15.62
CA LYS A 18 -8.92 8.30 15.05
C LYS A 18 -8.38 7.21 14.13
N GLU A 19 -8.72 5.97 14.46
CA GLU A 19 -8.42 4.82 13.61
C GLU A 19 -9.68 3.97 13.47
N PHE A 20 -9.85 3.34 12.30
CA PHE A 20 -11.00 2.46 12.05
C PHE A 20 -11.11 1.32 13.07
N ARG A 21 -9.97 0.81 13.56
CA ARG A 21 -9.92 -0.28 14.57
C ARG A 21 -10.60 0.08 15.89
N PHE A 22 -10.75 1.36 16.22
CA PHE A 22 -11.45 1.75 17.43
C PHE A 22 -12.95 1.47 17.37
N ILE A 23 -13.56 1.33 16.19
CA ILE A 23 -15.00 1.02 16.07
C ILE A 23 -15.26 -0.49 15.87
N LEU A 24 -14.23 -1.27 15.52
CA LEU A 24 -14.38 -2.72 15.30
C LEU A 24 -15.04 -3.47 16.47
N PRO A 25 -14.77 -3.16 17.77
CA PRO A 25 -15.38 -3.87 18.89
C PRO A 25 -16.92 -3.74 18.98
N ILE A 26 -17.51 -2.69 18.42
CA ILE A 26 -18.99 -2.53 18.46
C ILE A 26 -19.70 -3.21 17.29
N LEU A 27 -18.98 -3.62 16.25
CA LEU A 27 -19.56 -4.26 15.07
C LEU A 27 -20.40 -5.51 15.42
N PRO A 28 -19.95 -6.45 16.28
CA PRO A 28 -20.77 -7.60 16.66
C PRO A 28 -22.09 -7.21 17.35
N LEU A 29 -22.07 -6.15 18.17
CA LEU A 29 -23.27 -5.68 18.88
C LEU A 29 -24.30 -5.09 17.91
N VAL A 30 -23.84 -4.35 16.90
CA VAL A 30 -24.68 -3.85 15.82
C VAL A 30 -25.29 -5.01 15.04
N CYS A 31 -24.50 -6.04 14.70
CA CYS A 31 -25.01 -7.23 14.01
C CYS A 31 -26.13 -7.95 14.79
N VAL A 32 -26.01 -8.07 16.11
CA VAL A 32 -27.07 -8.66 16.96
C VAL A 32 -28.36 -7.84 16.91
N LEU A 33 -28.26 -6.51 16.99
CA LEU A 33 -29.42 -5.62 16.91
C LEU A 33 -30.09 -5.70 15.53
N SER A 34 -29.29 -5.68 14.46
CA SER A 34 -29.76 -5.82 13.08
C SER A 34 -30.46 -7.16 12.87
N GLY A 35 -29.88 -8.27 13.35
CA GLY A 35 -30.50 -9.60 13.29
C GLY A 35 -31.84 -9.68 14.02
N SER A 36 -31.93 -9.05 15.20
CA SER A 36 -33.18 -8.96 15.97
C SER A 36 -34.27 -8.15 15.24
N ALA A 37 -33.89 -7.04 14.59
CA ALA A 37 -34.80 -6.25 13.77
C ALA A 37 -35.31 -7.04 12.54
N ILE A 38 -34.41 -7.69 11.82
CA ILE A 38 -34.74 -8.53 10.65
C ILE A 38 -35.70 -9.67 11.06
N ARG A 39 -35.40 -10.36 12.17
CA ARG A 39 -36.28 -11.42 12.70
C ARG A 39 -37.69 -10.89 12.98
N ARG A 40 -37.82 -9.71 13.60
CA ARG A 40 -39.14 -9.11 13.87
C ARG A 40 -39.93 -8.85 12.59
N ILE A 41 -39.29 -8.30 11.55
CA ILE A 41 -39.90 -8.06 10.23
C ILE A 41 -40.40 -9.38 9.60
N HIS A 42 -39.62 -10.46 9.71
CA HIS A 42 -40.01 -11.77 9.18
C HIS A 42 -41.18 -12.41 9.95
N LEU A 43 -41.32 -12.13 11.25
CA LEU A 43 -42.40 -12.67 12.08
C LEU A 43 -43.72 -11.89 11.94
N MET A 44 -43.66 -10.57 11.72
CA MET A 44 -44.86 -9.72 11.62
C MET A 44 -45.76 -10.01 10.40
N ASN A 45 -45.24 -10.63 9.35
CA ASN A 45 -45.95 -10.78 8.07
C ASN A 45 -46.72 -12.11 7.92
N GLY A 46 -46.79 -12.95 8.96
CA GLY A 46 -47.47 -14.25 8.95
C GLY A 46 -46.71 -15.38 8.24
N ALA A 47 -47.06 -16.63 8.54
CA ALA A 47 -46.30 -17.82 8.10
C ALA A 47 -46.23 -18.00 6.58
N LYS A 48 -47.31 -17.66 5.85
CA LYS A 48 -47.41 -17.82 4.38
C LYS A 48 -46.50 -16.84 3.63
N ASN A 49 -46.25 -15.65 4.18
CA ASN A 49 -45.33 -14.65 3.61
C ASN A 49 -43.91 -14.76 4.17
N ARG A 50 -43.68 -15.51 5.25
CA ARG A 50 -42.35 -15.63 5.90
C ARG A 50 -41.27 -16.12 4.94
N ARG A 51 -41.52 -17.19 4.18
CA ARG A 51 -40.54 -17.74 3.22
C ARG A 51 -40.19 -16.73 2.13
N ARG A 52 -41.20 -16.07 1.55
CA ARG A 52 -41.02 -15.01 0.54
C ARG A 52 -40.21 -13.85 1.12
N ASN A 53 -40.54 -13.39 2.32
CA ASN A 53 -39.86 -12.26 2.94
C ASN A 53 -38.40 -12.58 3.29
N ILE A 54 -38.09 -13.79 3.75
CA ILE A 54 -36.70 -14.23 3.94
C ILE A 54 -35.94 -14.17 2.62
N ILE A 55 -36.49 -14.76 1.54
CA ILE A 55 -35.85 -14.73 0.22
C ILE A 55 -35.61 -13.29 -0.25
N VAL A 56 -36.63 -12.42 -0.17
CA VAL A 56 -36.52 -11.02 -0.58
C VAL A 56 -35.47 -10.28 0.25
N THR A 57 -35.48 -10.42 1.58
CA THR A 57 -34.47 -9.79 2.45
C THR A 57 -33.06 -10.31 2.15
N THR A 58 -32.88 -11.61 1.95
CA THR A 58 -31.57 -12.20 1.62
C THR A 58 -31.08 -11.69 0.27
N VAL A 59 -31.92 -11.72 -0.77
CA VAL A 59 -31.56 -11.21 -2.11
C VAL A 59 -31.18 -9.74 -2.02
N PHE A 60 -31.96 -8.93 -1.30
CA PHE A 60 -31.66 -7.51 -1.10
C PHE A 60 -30.32 -7.29 -0.38
N MET A 61 -30.04 -8.03 0.71
CA MET A 61 -28.76 -7.94 1.41
C MET A 61 -27.58 -8.34 0.50
N VAL A 62 -27.73 -9.41 -0.29
CA VAL A 62 -26.70 -9.83 -1.24
C VAL A 62 -26.47 -8.75 -2.28
N LEU A 63 -27.52 -8.20 -2.89
CA LEU A 63 -27.40 -7.15 -3.91
C LEU A 63 -26.71 -5.89 -3.38
N LEU A 64 -26.93 -5.52 -2.12
CA LEU A 64 -26.25 -4.38 -1.51
C LEU A 64 -24.81 -4.69 -1.12
N ASN A 65 -24.53 -5.85 -0.52
CA ASN A 65 -23.20 -6.14 0.03
C ASN A 65 -22.23 -6.70 -0.99
N PHE A 66 -22.70 -7.40 -2.03
CA PHE A 66 -21.84 -8.05 -3.01
C PHE A 66 -20.97 -7.07 -3.81
N PRO A 67 -21.47 -5.91 -4.29
CA PRO A 67 -20.62 -4.92 -4.94
C PRO A 67 -19.52 -4.38 -4.01
N HIS A 68 -19.85 -4.12 -2.75
CA HIS A 68 -18.86 -3.68 -1.75
C HIS A 68 -17.82 -4.77 -1.48
N LEU A 69 -18.24 -6.02 -1.32
CA LEU A 69 -17.34 -7.16 -1.16
C LEU A 69 -16.39 -7.28 -2.36
N MET A 70 -16.91 -7.19 -3.59
CA MET A 70 -16.09 -7.25 -4.79
C MET A 70 -15.09 -6.09 -4.86
N PHE A 71 -15.54 -4.87 -4.61
CA PHE A 71 -14.66 -3.70 -4.59
C PHE A 71 -13.56 -3.83 -3.52
N LEU A 72 -13.93 -4.18 -2.29
CA LEU A 72 -12.98 -4.28 -1.18
C LEU A 72 -12.01 -5.46 -1.34
N ALA A 73 -12.46 -6.58 -1.93
CA ALA A 73 -11.62 -7.77 -2.11
C ALA A 73 -10.70 -7.68 -3.32
N THR A 74 -11.04 -6.89 -4.35
CA THR A 74 -10.31 -6.91 -5.64
C THR A 74 -9.65 -5.59 -6.01
N ILE A 75 -10.15 -4.47 -5.49
CA ILE A 75 -9.74 -3.12 -5.91
C ILE A 75 -9.11 -2.36 -4.74
N HIS A 76 -9.82 -2.27 -3.62
CA HIS A 76 -9.35 -1.50 -2.46
C HIS A 76 -8.06 -2.08 -1.87
N GLN A 77 -7.07 -1.22 -1.62
CA GLN A 77 -5.78 -1.57 -1.00
C GLN A 77 -4.98 -2.71 -1.69
N ARG A 78 -5.26 -3.03 -2.95
CA ARG A 78 -4.52 -4.07 -3.69
C ARG A 78 -3.15 -3.63 -4.21
N ALA A 79 -2.96 -2.34 -4.46
CA ALA A 79 -1.75 -1.81 -5.10
C ALA A 79 -0.42 -2.20 -4.42
N PRO A 80 -0.29 -2.17 -3.07
CA PRO A 80 0.97 -2.53 -2.43
C PRO A 80 1.39 -4.00 -2.65
N ILE A 81 0.41 -4.91 -2.74
CA ILE A 81 0.67 -6.31 -3.06
C ILE A 81 1.12 -6.41 -4.52
N ALA A 82 0.38 -5.79 -5.44
CA ALA A 82 0.66 -5.85 -6.88
C ALA A 82 2.05 -5.29 -7.25
N VAL A 83 2.51 -4.22 -6.60
CA VAL A 83 3.86 -3.66 -6.81
C VAL A 83 4.94 -4.65 -6.38
N THR A 84 4.73 -5.34 -5.26
CA THR A 84 5.69 -6.30 -4.73
C THR A 84 5.75 -7.57 -5.58
N GLU A 85 4.59 -8.07 -6.03
CA GLU A 85 4.50 -9.19 -6.99
C GLU A 85 5.20 -8.87 -8.31
N TYR A 86 4.96 -7.69 -8.89
CA TYR A 86 5.62 -7.25 -10.12
C TYR A 86 7.14 -7.17 -9.96
N LEU A 87 7.60 -6.62 -8.84
CA LEU A 87 9.02 -6.51 -8.56
C LEU A 87 9.67 -7.90 -8.46
N SER A 88 9.00 -8.84 -7.78
CA SER A 88 9.45 -10.23 -7.70
C SER A 88 9.54 -10.89 -9.08
N GLU A 89 8.52 -10.75 -9.92
CA GLU A 89 8.50 -11.31 -11.29
C GLU A 89 9.63 -10.71 -12.16
N LYS A 90 9.84 -9.40 -12.07
CA LYS A 90 10.89 -8.73 -12.85
C LYS A 90 12.30 -9.14 -12.40
N ILE A 91 12.54 -9.19 -11.10
CA ILE A 91 13.82 -9.66 -10.54
C ILE A 91 14.05 -11.13 -10.92
N GLU A 92 13.02 -11.97 -10.86
CA GLU A 92 13.10 -13.38 -11.26
C GLU A 92 13.49 -13.49 -12.74
N ALA A 93 12.81 -12.78 -13.63
CA ALA A 93 13.15 -12.77 -15.06
C ALA A 93 14.60 -12.33 -15.33
N GLU A 94 15.06 -11.25 -14.70
CA GLU A 94 16.44 -10.74 -14.84
C GLU A 94 17.48 -11.70 -14.25
N SER A 95 17.12 -12.45 -13.20
CA SER A 95 17.98 -13.46 -12.59
C SER A 95 18.08 -14.73 -13.43
N VAL A 96 17.00 -15.19 -14.05
CA VAL A 96 16.98 -16.39 -14.91
C VAL A 96 17.76 -16.15 -16.21
N HIS A 97 17.57 -14.99 -16.85
CA HIS A 97 18.33 -14.64 -18.07
C HIS A 97 19.84 -14.64 -17.86
N ALA A 98 20.29 -14.37 -16.63
CA ALA A 98 21.69 -14.37 -16.28
C ALA A 98 22.27 -15.74 -16.05
N ILE A 99 21.53 -16.61 -15.36
CA ILE A 99 21.95 -18.00 -15.11
C ILE A 99 22.12 -18.73 -16.46
N LEU A 100 21.29 -18.40 -17.45
CA LEU A 100 21.38 -18.97 -18.80
C LEU A 100 22.48 -18.32 -19.67
N GLY A 101 22.97 -17.13 -19.31
CA GLY A 101 23.96 -16.36 -20.08
C GLY A 101 25.40 -16.43 -19.54
N GLU A 102 25.60 -16.65 -18.24
CA GLU A 102 26.93 -16.72 -17.61
C GLU A 102 27.24 -18.15 -17.14
N SER A 103 28.31 -18.73 -17.72
CA SER A 103 28.92 -19.93 -17.18
C SER A 103 29.56 -19.65 -15.81
N GLY A 104 28.91 -20.14 -14.75
CA GLY A 104 29.63 -20.77 -13.64
C GLY A 104 30.15 -19.90 -12.49
N THR A 105 29.60 -18.72 -12.21
CA THR A 105 29.87 -18.06 -10.92
C THR A 105 28.65 -18.14 -9.99
N ASN A 106 28.82 -18.79 -8.83
CA ASN A 106 27.83 -18.91 -7.74
C ASN A 106 27.58 -17.57 -7.01
N SER A 107 27.63 -16.45 -7.72
CA SER A 107 27.46 -15.12 -7.15
C SER A 107 25.97 -14.77 -7.12
N ARG A 108 25.39 -14.63 -5.93
CA ARG A 108 24.02 -14.11 -5.80
C ARG A 108 23.99 -12.69 -6.35
N ARG A 109 23.08 -12.44 -7.30
CA ARG A 109 22.82 -11.08 -7.80
C ARG A 109 22.23 -10.24 -6.68
N LYS A 110 22.75 -9.03 -6.54
CA LYS A 110 22.23 -8.03 -5.62
C LYS A 110 21.28 -7.12 -6.37
N PHE A 111 20.09 -6.92 -5.82
CA PHE A 111 19.10 -5.97 -6.28
C PHE A 111 18.76 -5.00 -5.15
N SER A 112 18.52 -3.74 -5.47
CA SER A 112 18.07 -2.73 -4.50
C SER A 112 16.71 -2.16 -4.87
N ALA A 113 15.80 -2.13 -3.91
CA ALA A 113 14.43 -1.61 -4.08
C ALA A 113 14.04 -0.66 -2.95
N HIS A 114 13.72 0.59 -3.29
CA HIS A 114 13.34 1.61 -2.32
C HIS A 114 11.84 1.91 -2.41
N PHE A 115 11.15 1.78 -1.29
CA PHE A 115 9.72 2.02 -1.14
C PHE A 115 9.51 3.40 -0.50
N LEU A 116 9.45 4.43 -1.34
CA LEU A 116 9.20 5.83 -0.98
C LEU A 116 7.69 6.11 -0.94
N MET A 117 7.04 5.37 -0.06
CA MET A 117 5.61 5.43 0.18
C MET A 117 5.36 5.42 1.69
N GLY A 118 4.09 5.42 2.10
CA GLY A 118 3.75 5.31 3.52
C GLY A 118 4.48 4.15 4.19
N CYS A 119 4.86 4.36 5.44
CA CYS A 119 5.57 3.37 6.23
C CYS A 119 4.88 1.99 6.28
N HIS A 120 5.63 0.91 6.04
CA HIS A 120 5.11 -0.47 6.01
C HIS A 120 3.88 -0.67 5.10
N SER A 121 3.75 0.12 4.03
CA SER A 121 2.61 0.01 3.11
C SER A 121 2.61 -1.27 2.29
N THR A 122 3.79 -1.84 2.02
CA THR A 122 3.98 -3.02 1.17
C THR A 122 4.39 -4.25 1.99
N PRO A 123 3.92 -5.45 1.63
CA PRO A 123 4.31 -6.70 2.29
C PRO A 123 5.67 -7.20 1.78
N VAL A 124 6.71 -6.37 1.90
CA VAL A 124 8.05 -6.59 1.32
C VAL A 124 8.59 -7.98 1.66
N PHE A 125 8.83 -8.25 2.95
CA PHE A 125 9.42 -9.50 3.42
C PHE A 125 8.57 -10.75 3.24
N SER A 126 7.33 -10.66 2.76
CA SER A 126 6.51 -11.87 2.51
C SER A 126 6.24 -12.12 1.03
N HIS A 127 6.31 -11.09 0.19
CA HIS A 127 6.02 -11.19 -1.24
C HIS A 127 7.25 -10.93 -2.14
N LEU A 128 8.37 -10.46 -1.58
CA LEU A 128 9.61 -10.20 -2.32
C LEU A 128 10.69 -11.25 -1.99
N HIS A 129 10.41 -12.51 -2.33
CA HIS A 129 11.33 -13.62 -2.14
C HIS A 129 11.63 -14.31 -3.46
N VAL A 130 12.76 -13.94 -4.08
CA VAL A 130 13.25 -14.55 -5.31
C VAL A 130 14.45 -15.45 -5.00
N PRO A 131 14.41 -16.76 -5.35
CA PRO A 131 15.53 -17.67 -5.14
C PRO A 131 16.83 -17.16 -5.79
N PHE A 132 17.98 -17.45 -5.16
CA PHE A 132 19.32 -17.12 -5.68
C PHE A 132 19.63 -15.62 -5.89
N THR A 133 18.83 -14.74 -5.29
CA THR A 133 19.06 -13.29 -5.27
C THR A 133 19.25 -12.77 -3.85
N ASP A 134 19.93 -11.64 -3.72
CA ASP A 134 20.05 -10.85 -2.51
C ASP A 134 19.35 -9.51 -2.77
N ILE A 135 18.30 -9.19 -2.02
CA ILE A 135 17.45 -8.03 -2.28
C ILE A 135 17.53 -7.10 -1.08
N GLU A 136 18.19 -5.96 -1.28
CA GLU A 136 18.25 -4.88 -0.29
C GLU A 136 17.04 -3.98 -0.46
N THR A 137 16.28 -3.78 0.62
CA THR A 137 15.08 -2.94 0.58
C THR A 137 15.17 -1.82 1.58
N TRP A 138 14.82 -0.61 1.15
CA TRP A 138 14.67 0.54 2.03
C TRP A 138 13.21 0.98 2.08
N THR A 139 12.70 1.17 3.28
CA THR A 139 11.41 1.80 3.57
C THR A 139 11.67 3.00 4.46
N LEU A 140 10.90 4.08 4.29
CA LEU A 140 10.96 5.25 5.17
C LEU A 140 10.84 4.83 6.63
N ASP A 141 11.66 5.40 7.52
CA ASP A 141 11.55 5.14 8.95
C ASP A 141 10.30 5.80 9.57
N CYS A 142 9.63 5.03 10.43
CA CYS A 142 8.53 5.43 11.31
C CYS A 142 8.51 4.57 12.59
N SER A 143 9.66 3.99 12.92
CA SER A 143 9.85 3.16 14.10
C SER A 143 9.36 3.88 15.37
N PRO A 144 8.92 3.14 16.40
CA PRO A 144 8.60 3.75 17.69
C PRO A 144 9.76 4.56 18.28
N SER A 145 11.01 4.20 17.96
CA SER A 145 12.21 4.95 18.35
C SER A 145 12.24 6.36 17.76
N CYS A 146 11.94 6.54 16.48
CA CYS A 146 11.90 7.89 15.90
C CYS A 146 10.69 8.68 16.44
N ARG A 147 9.51 8.04 16.55
CA ARG A 147 8.29 8.68 17.06
C ARG A 147 8.33 9.01 18.56
N GLY A 148 9.15 8.30 19.32
CA GLY A 148 9.30 8.49 20.77
C GLY A 148 10.20 9.67 21.14
N ASN A 149 10.94 10.23 20.20
CA ASN A 149 11.83 11.37 20.43
C ASN A 149 11.20 12.66 19.90
N ALA A 150 10.73 13.52 20.80
CA ALA A 150 10.11 14.81 20.45
C ALA A 150 11.05 15.77 19.70
N SER A 151 12.37 15.55 19.74
CA SER A 151 13.37 16.38 19.04
C SER A 151 13.78 15.81 17.67
N ALA A 152 13.36 14.59 17.32
CA ALA A 152 13.67 13.96 16.03
C ALA A 152 12.42 13.91 15.16
N THR A 153 12.59 14.15 13.86
CA THR A 153 11.53 13.96 12.86
C THR A 153 11.82 12.65 12.12
N CYS A 154 10.82 11.77 12.02
CA CYS A 154 10.97 10.51 11.28
C CYS A 154 11.12 10.76 9.77
N GLU A 155 11.85 9.90 9.06
CA GLU A 155 12.01 10.00 7.59
C GLU A 155 10.66 10.08 6.87
N SER A 156 9.68 9.29 7.32
CA SER A 156 8.31 9.30 6.79
C SER A 156 7.64 10.68 6.86
N GLU A 157 7.83 11.40 7.96
CA GLU A 157 7.27 12.75 8.12
C GLU A 157 8.01 13.78 7.27
N VAL A 158 9.34 13.66 7.14
CA VAL A 158 10.13 14.56 6.28
C VAL A 158 9.71 14.39 4.82
N PHE A 159 9.59 13.14 4.35
CA PHE A 159 9.13 12.84 2.99
C PHE A 159 7.70 13.33 2.74
N GLU A 160 6.79 13.20 3.71
CA GLU A 160 5.42 13.71 3.58
C GLU A 160 5.37 15.24 3.50
N ARG A 161 6.27 15.96 4.18
CA ARG A 161 6.33 17.44 4.12
C ARG A 161 6.87 17.92 2.78
N ASN A 162 7.98 17.36 2.31
CA ASN A 162 8.59 17.73 1.04
C ASN A 162 9.28 16.52 0.38
N PRO A 163 8.60 15.78 -0.50
CA PRO A 163 9.15 14.56 -1.07
C PRO A 163 10.29 14.85 -2.05
N LEU A 164 10.30 16.00 -2.73
CA LEU A 164 11.35 16.36 -3.70
C LEU A 164 12.69 16.64 -2.99
N GLU A 165 12.65 17.48 -1.96
CA GLU A 165 13.83 17.78 -1.13
C GLU A 165 14.36 16.52 -0.46
N PHE A 166 13.45 15.68 0.08
CA PHE A 166 13.85 14.42 0.68
C PHE A 166 14.61 13.51 -0.29
N VAL A 167 14.17 13.35 -1.54
CA VAL A 167 14.90 12.50 -2.50
C VAL A 167 16.21 13.12 -2.96
N GLN A 168 16.28 14.45 -3.06
CA GLN A 168 17.51 15.15 -3.41
C GLN A 168 18.57 15.01 -2.31
N ASP A 169 18.16 15.06 -1.05
CA ASP A 169 19.05 14.87 0.10
C ASP A 169 19.40 13.39 0.33
N SER A 170 18.47 12.48 0.03
CA SER A 170 18.65 11.05 0.30
C SER A 170 19.50 10.34 -0.75
N TYR A 171 19.50 10.81 -2.00
CA TYR A 171 20.21 10.18 -3.10
C TYR A 171 21.40 11.01 -3.55
N MET A 172 22.48 10.32 -3.91
CA MET A 172 23.61 10.97 -4.57
C MET A 172 23.16 11.50 -5.94
N PHE A 173 23.06 12.82 -6.09
CA PHE A 173 22.88 13.47 -7.38
C PHE A 173 24.19 14.13 -7.81
N GLY A 174 24.91 13.46 -8.72
CA GLY A 174 26.06 14.05 -9.40
C GLY A 174 25.56 14.92 -10.55
N ASP A 175 25.34 16.21 -10.30
CA ASP A 175 25.38 17.17 -11.39
C ASP A 175 26.81 17.18 -11.95
N GLY A 176 26.93 17.28 -13.28
CA GLY A 176 28.20 17.26 -13.99
C GLY A 176 29.16 18.37 -13.55
N VAL A 177 29.86 18.14 -12.44
CA VAL A 177 30.99 18.93 -11.98
C VAL A 177 32.24 18.10 -12.26
N THR A 178 32.99 18.54 -13.26
CA THR A 178 34.40 18.22 -13.38
C THR A 178 35.11 18.73 -12.12
N GLY A 179 35.21 17.89 -11.09
CA GLY A 179 35.86 18.23 -9.83
C GLY A 179 35.36 17.36 -8.68
N ASP A 180 36.31 16.82 -7.92
CA ASP A 180 36.19 15.89 -6.78
C ASP A 180 35.36 16.37 -5.56
N GLU A 181 34.36 17.25 -5.72
CA GLU A 181 33.51 17.67 -4.59
C GLU A 181 32.18 16.93 -4.57
N MET A 182 32.24 15.77 -3.91
CA MET A 182 31.10 14.97 -3.47
C MET A 182 30.29 15.74 -2.41
N VAL A 183 29.28 16.50 -2.84
CA VAL A 183 28.34 17.15 -1.92
C VAL A 183 27.23 16.16 -1.57
N CYS A 184 27.54 15.20 -0.72
CA CYS A 184 26.50 14.58 0.10
C CYS A 184 27.02 14.23 1.49
N GLY A 185 26.18 14.46 2.50
CA GLY A 185 26.48 14.07 3.89
C GLY A 185 26.62 12.56 4.05
N ALA A 186 27.08 12.13 5.22
CA ALA A 186 27.40 10.74 5.56
C ALA A 186 26.24 9.71 5.43
N ASN A 187 25.01 10.17 5.17
CA ASN A 187 23.80 9.35 5.12
C ASN A 187 23.22 9.15 3.70
N CYS A 188 23.92 9.59 2.66
CA CYS A 188 23.47 9.40 1.28
C CYS A 188 23.34 7.93 0.91
N LYS A 189 22.27 7.60 0.20
CA LYS A 189 22.02 6.26 -0.33
C LYS A 189 22.39 6.20 -1.82
N PRO A 190 22.98 5.08 -2.29
CA PRO A 190 23.13 4.86 -3.72
C PRO A 190 21.76 4.78 -4.40
N LEU A 191 21.71 5.10 -5.69
CA LEU A 191 20.48 5.00 -6.46
C LEU A 191 20.09 3.51 -6.59
N PRO A 192 18.87 3.11 -6.21
CA PRO A 192 18.42 1.72 -6.27
C PRO A 192 18.06 1.30 -7.70
N ASP A 193 17.93 0.00 -7.93
CA ASP A 193 17.40 -0.53 -9.20
C ASP A 193 15.93 -0.19 -9.40
N PHE A 194 15.16 -0.20 -8.30
CA PHE A 194 13.72 0.04 -8.30
C PHE A 194 13.31 1.08 -7.25
N ILE A 195 12.43 2.01 -7.64
CA ILE A 195 11.80 2.98 -6.73
C ILE A 195 10.29 2.82 -6.85
N ALA A 196 9.62 2.57 -5.73
CA ALA A 196 8.16 2.50 -5.64
C ALA A 196 7.61 3.71 -4.89
N ILE A 197 6.71 4.46 -5.53
CA ILE A 197 6.07 5.68 -4.98
C ILE A 197 4.55 5.60 -5.16
N TYR A 198 3.81 6.38 -4.36
CA TYR A 198 2.38 6.60 -4.61
C TYR A 198 2.14 7.58 -5.77
N ASP A 199 1.01 7.41 -6.47
CA ASP A 199 0.61 8.23 -7.63
C ASP A 199 0.53 9.73 -7.31
N ASN A 200 0.21 10.11 -6.07
CA ASN A 200 0.16 11.50 -5.65
C ASN A 200 1.53 12.19 -5.68
N ASN A 201 2.60 11.44 -5.45
CA ASN A 201 3.97 11.93 -5.42
C ASN A 201 4.64 11.90 -6.80
N GLU A 202 4.04 11.22 -7.79
CA GLU A 202 4.59 11.11 -9.15
C GLU A 202 4.86 12.49 -9.77
N LYS A 203 3.89 13.42 -9.71
CA LYS A 203 4.05 14.75 -10.31
C LYS A 203 5.18 15.55 -9.66
N VAL A 204 5.35 15.38 -8.35
CA VAL A 204 6.35 16.10 -7.56
C VAL A 204 7.76 15.52 -7.80
N LEU A 205 7.86 14.20 -7.94
CA LEU A 205 9.13 13.49 -8.11
C LEU A 205 9.55 13.31 -9.57
N LYS A 206 8.65 13.55 -10.54
CA LYS A 206 8.95 13.43 -11.98
C LYS A 206 10.22 14.19 -12.43
N PRO A 207 10.49 15.42 -11.97
CA PRO A 207 11.72 16.13 -12.34
C PRO A 207 12.99 15.37 -11.90
N PHE A 208 12.99 14.87 -10.66
CA PHE A 208 14.10 14.06 -10.12
C PHE A 208 14.23 12.72 -10.86
N LEU A 209 13.14 11.99 -11.07
CA LEU A 209 13.17 10.70 -11.77
C LEU A 209 13.66 10.84 -13.22
N SER A 210 13.30 11.94 -13.89
CA SER A 210 13.75 12.23 -15.25
C SER A 210 15.23 12.60 -15.27
N SER A 211 15.73 13.33 -14.26
CA SER A 211 17.13 13.72 -14.18
C SER A 211 18.06 12.53 -13.90
N VAL A 212 17.58 11.49 -13.21
CA VAL A 212 18.29 10.21 -13.04
C VAL A 212 18.02 9.18 -14.14
N GLY A 213 17.32 9.56 -15.22
CA GLY A 213 17.07 8.69 -16.37
C GLY A 213 16.17 7.48 -16.09
N ARG A 214 15.21 7.58 -15.15
CA ARG A 214 14.31 6.48 -14.77
C ARG A 214 12.95 6.60 -15.45
N GLU A 215 12.47 5.49 -15.99
CA GLU A 215 11.11 5.38 -16.54
C GLU A 215 10.08 5.11 -15.45
N VAL A 216 8.95 5.82 -15.52
CA VAL A 216 7.83 5.66 -14.58
C VAL A 216 6.82 4.67 -15.15
N ALA A 217 6.70 3.51 -14.50
CA ALA A 217 5.59 2.59 -14.73
C ALA A 217 4.47 2.86 -13.72
N ARG A 218 3.23 2.99 -14.21
CA ARG A 218 2.05 3.07 -13.34
C ARG A 218 1.44 1.70 -13.15
N PHE A 219 1.11 1.39 -11.91
CA PHE A 219 0.34 0.20 -11.55
C PHE A 219 -1.08 0.64 -11.20
N PRO A 220 -1.98 0.79 -12.19
CA PRO A 220 -3.39 0.84 -11.85
C PRO A 220 -3.75 -0.43 -11.08
N GLN A 221 -4.86 -0.40 -10.36
CA GLN A 221 -5.50 -1.57 -9.74
C GLN A 221 -5.90 -2.60 -10.83
N SER A 222 -4.92 -3.21 -11.51
CA SER A 222 -5.12 -4.02 -12.70
C SER A 222 -5.42 -5.44 -12.26
N ILE A 223 -6.61 -5.91 -12.59
CA ILE A 223 -7.01 -7.31 -12.42
C ILE A 223 -6.30 -8.10 -13.53
N LYS A 224 -5.38 -8.99 -13.14
CA LYS A 224 -4.79 -10.05 -13.97
C LYS A 224 -4.60 -9.72 -15.47
N GLY A 225 -3.66 -8.84 -15.79
CA GLY A 225 -3.22 -8.62 -17.18
C GLY A 225 -4.16 -7.80 -18.08
N LEU A 226 -5.28 -7.29 -17.57
CA LEU A 226 -6.10 -6.33 -18.30
C LEU A 226 -5.51 -4.92 -18.14
N ARG A 227 -4.70 -4.50 -19.13
CA ARG A 227 -4.34 -3.09 -19.31
C ARG A 227 -5.61 -2.30 -19.60
N VAL A 228 -6.13 -1.60 -18.60
CA VAL A 228 -7.10 -0.53 -18.85
C VAL A 228 -6.32 0.57 -19.55
N ASN A 229 -6.57 0.72 -20.84
CA ASN A 229 -5.88 1.64 -21.75
C ASN A 229 -6.19 3.09 -21.34
N THR A 230 -5.45 3.64 -20.38
CA THR A 230 -5.43 5.09 -20.16
C THR A 230 -4.44 5.67 -21.15
N LYS A 231 -4.99 6.32 -22.18
CA LYS A 231 -4.25 7.01 -23.25
C LYS A 231 -3.00 7.70 -22.69
N SER A 232 -1.84 7.23 -23.12
CA SER A 232 -0.60 7.98 -23.12
C SER A 232 -0.83 9.27 -23.90
N SER A 233 -0.86 10.41 -23.22
CA SER A 233 -0.69 11.70 -23.87
C SER A 233 0.78 12.06 -23.75
N ILE A 234 1.38 12.08 -24.94
CA ILE A 234 2.69 12.58 -25.40
C ILE A 234 3.38 13.53 -24.43
#